data_AF-W7YBV6-F1
#
_entry.id   AF-W7YBV6-F1
#
_cell.length_a   1.000
_cell.length_b   1.000
_cell.length_c   1.000
_cell.angle_alpha   90.00
_cell.angle_beta   90.00
_cell.angle_gamma   90.00
#
_symmetry.space_group_name_H-M   'P 1'
#
loop_
_entity.id
_entity.type
_entity.pdbx_description
1 polymer ?
#
loop_
_entity_poly.entity_id
_entity_poly.type
_entity_poly.pdbx_seq_one_letter_code
_entity_poly.pdbx_strand_id
1 'polypeptide(L)'
;MTNALKKVLLRYSDMHKKDIAIVFDCGATNVRVIAMDKTGNILASHAMPNETDEDPYFPGGRIWDLEKLWSKLCKAAKIVTGEIDTERIIGTTVTTFGVDGAFTDKKGEILYPVISWQCNVLHLS
;
A
#
# COMPACT_ATOMS: atom_id res chain seq x y z
N MET A 1 -17.66 -12.36 36.91
CA MET A 1 -16.79 -11.67 35.93
C MET A 1 -17.64 -10.73 35.10
N THR A 2 -17.36 -9.43 35.12
CA THR A 2 -18.01 -8.44 34.25
C THR A 2 -17.75 -8.76 32.78
N ASN A 3 -18.72 -8.47 31.91
CA ASN A 3 -18.63 -8.72 30.46
C ASN A 3 -17.38 -8.11 29.80
N ALA A 4 -16.84 -7.03 30.37
CA ALA A 4 -15.60 -6.41 29.92
C ALA A 4 -14.37 -7.33 30.05
N LEU A 5 -14.20 -8.02 31.19
CA LEU A 5 -13.06 -8.92 31.41
C LEU A 5 -13.10 -10.16 30.51
N LYS A 6 -14.30 -10.73 30.28
CA LYS A 6 -14.47 -11.83 29.32
C LYS A 6 -14.13 -11.41 27.90
N LYS A 7 -14.51 -10.20 27.48
CA LYS A 7 -14.23 -9.65 26.14
C LYS A 7 -12.73 -9.41 25.93
N VAL A 8 -12.03 -8.95 26.97
CA VAL A 8 -10.56 -8.79 26.94
C VAL A 8 -9.87 -10.14 26.83
N LEU A 9 -10.25 -11.13 27.64
CA LEU A 9 -9.68 -12.48 27.60
C LEU A 9 -9.93 -13.20 26.25
N LEU A 10 -11.14 -13.05 25.68
CA LEU A 10 -11.46 -13.59 24.34
C LEU A 10 -10.58 -12.96 23.26
N ARG A 11 -10.44 -11.63 23.23
CA ARG A 11 -9.53 -10.94 22.31
C ARG A 11 -8.07 -11.36 22.47
N TYR A 12 -7.63 -11.55 23.71
CA TYR A 12 -6.26 -12.02 24.01
C TYR A 12 -6.03 -13.45 23.51
N SER A 13 -7.05 -14.31 23.63
CA SER A 13 -7.02 -15.68 23.11
C SER A 13 -7.02 -15.71 21.57
N ASP A 14 -7.75 -14.79 20.92
CA ASP A 14 -7.80 -14.67 19.46
C ASP A 14 -6.52 -14.06 18.86
N MET A 15 -5.78 -13.24 19.61
CA MET A 15 -4.46 -12.75 19.16
C MET A 15 -3.46 -13.89 18.88
N HIS A 16 -3.60 -15.05 19.55
CA HIS A 16 -2.76 -16.21 19.26
C HIS A 16 -3.14 -16.96 17.96
N LYS A 17 -4.26 -16.61 17.33
CA LYS A 17 -4.71 -17.16 16.03
C LYS A 17 -4.41 -16.24 14.84
N LYS A 18 -4.10 -14.97 15.09
CA LYS A 18 -3.77 -14.00 14.04
C LYS A 18 -2.32 -14.14 13.62
N ASP A 19 -2.09 -14.54 12.38
CA ASP A 19 -0.77 -14.84 11.86
C ASP A 19 -0.57 -14.41 10.40
N ILE A 20 -1.52 -13.69 9.79
CA ILE A 20 -1.42 -13.22 8.41
C ILE A 20 -1.00 -11.74 8.38
N ALA A 21 0.10 -11.44 7.71
CA ALA A 21 0.50 -10.09 7.33
C ALA A 21 0.03 -9.78 5.89
N ILE A 22 -0.55 -8.60 5.69
CA ILE A 22 -0.85 -8.07 4.35
C ILE A 22 0.28 -7.12 3.93
N VAL A 23 1.03 -7.50 2.90
CA VAL A 23 2.14 -6.71 2.35
C VAL A 23 1.62 -5.97 1.13
N PHE A 24 1.62 -4.64 1.18
CA PHE A 24 1.43 -3.78 0.02
C PHE A 24 2.81 -3.43 -0.55
N ASP A 25 3.06 -3.79 -1.79
CA ASP A 25 4.28 -3.44 -2.52
C ASP A 25 3.91 -2.50 -3.68
N CYS A 26 4.21 -1.21 -3.50
CA CYS A 26 4.02 -0.18 -4.51
C CYS A 26 5.30 -0.05 -5.34
N GLY A 27 5.45 -0.93 -6.34
CA GLY A 27 6.58 -0.93 -7.26
C GLY A 27 6.34 -0.06 -8.50
N ALA A 28 7.42 0.40 -9.12
CA ALA A 28 7.33 1.36 -10.23
C ALA A 28 6.67 0.74 -11.48
N THR A 29 6.90 -0.56 -11.72
CA THR A 29 6.32 -1.30 -12.85
C THR A 29 5.06 -2.08 -12.48
N ASN A 30 4.88 -2.41 -11.20
CA ASN A 30 3.72 -3.14 -10.72
C ASN A 30 3.40 -2.74 -9.29
N VAL A 31 2.11 -2.62 -8.98
CA VAL A 31 1.64 -2.67 -7.59
C VAL A 31 1.22 -4.08 -7.25
N ARG A 32 1.47 -4.51 -6.02
CA ARG A 32 1.15 -5.86 -5.56
C ARG A 32 0.63 -5.84 -4.13
N VAL A 33 -0.30 -6.75 -3.84
CA VAL A 33 -0.69 -7.10 -2.47
C VAL A 33 -0.43 -8.59 -2.27
N ILE A 34 0.18 -8.95 -1.14
CA ILE A 34 0.47 -10.33 -0.75
C ILE A 34 -0.09 -10.57 0.65
N ALA A 35 -0.79 -11.68 0.85
CA ALA A 35 -1.08 -12.23 2.17
C ALA A 35 -0.05 -13.30 2.50
N MET A 36 0.63 -13.17 3.63
CA MET A 36 1.70 -14.07 4.06
C MET A 36 1.48 -14.52 5.50
N ASP A 37 1.64 -15.81 5.79
CA ASP A 37 1.59 -16.30 7.17
C ASP A 37 2.91 -16.07 7.93
N LYS A 38 2.90 -16.28 9.24
CA LYS A 38 4.08 -16.12 10.12
C LYS A 38 5.27 -17.04 9.78
N THR A 39 5.09 -18.05 8.94
CA THR A 39 6.16 -18.95 8.49
C THR A 39 6.75 -18.51 7.15
N GLY A 40 6.18 -17.47 6.52
CA GLY A 40 6.60 -16.93 5.24
C GLY A 40 5.85 -17.51 4.05
N ASN A 41 4.81 -18.35 4.25
CA ASN A 41 4.05 -18.88 3.13
C ASN A 41 3.15 -17.80 2.54
N ILE A 42 3.16 -17.67 1.21
CA ILE A 42 2.21 -16.83 0.49
C ILE A 42 0.88 -17.57 0.41
N LEU A 43 -0.14 -17.01 1.04
CA LEU A 43 -1.50 -17.56 1.04
C LEU A 43 -2.31 -17.06 -0.17
N ALA A 44 -2.07 -15.82 -0.57
CA ALA A 44 -2.68 -15.18 -1.74
C ALA A 44 -1.81 -14.01 -2.21
N SER A 45 -1.83 -13.70 -3.51
CA SER A 45 -1.09 -12.57 -4.08
C SER A 45 -1.77 -12.07 -5.35
N HIS A 46 -1.88 -10.76 -5.50
CA HIS A 46 -2.35 -10.14 -6.73
C HIS A 46 -1.45 -8.97 -7.13
N ALA A 47 -1.09 -8.90 -8.40
CA ALA A 47 -0.27 -7.83 -8.97
C ALA A 47 -0.98 -7.20 -10.17
N MET A 48 -0.80 -5.90 -10.35
CA MET A 48 -1.28 -5.15 -11.50
C MET A 48 -0.19 -4.23 -12.05
N PRO A 49 -0.15 -4.00 -13.37
CA PRO A 49 0.76 -3.06 -13.97
C PRO A 49 0.67 -1.67 -13.34
N ASN A 50 1.82 -1.03 -13.22
CA ASN A 50 1.97 0.33 -12.73
C ASN A 50 2.79 1.17 -13.70
N GLU A 51 2.48 2.46 -13.72
CA GLU A 51 3.02 3.40 -14.69
C GLU A 51 2.88 4.84 -14.16
N THR A 52 3.84 5.69 -14.54
CA THR A 52 3.75 7.14 -14.35
C THR A 52 2.84 7.75 -15.41
N ASP A 53 2.19 8.85 -15.07
CA ASP A 53 1.47 9.68 -16.02
C ASP A 53 2.33 10.90 -16.42
N GLU A 54 1.96 11.56 -17.53
CA GLU A 54 2.58 12.83 -17.90
C GLU A 54 2.19 13.91 -16.91
N ASP A 55 3.15 14.76 -16.57
CA ASP A 55 2.91 15.88 -15.68
C ASP A 55 1.99 16.91 -16.37
N PRO A 56 0.82 17.23 -15.79
CA PRO A 56 -0.14 18.16 -16.40
C PRO A 56 0.35 19.63 -16.37
N TYR A 57 1.35 19.95 -15.56
CA TYR A 57 1.88 21.30 -15.40
C TYR A 57 3.26 21.49 -16.04
N PHE A 58 3.98 20.39 -16.30
CA PHE A 58 5.33 20.43 -16.87
C PHE A 58 5.48 19.48 -18.08
N PRO A 59 5.51 19.98 -19.32
CA PRO A 59 5.69 19.14 -20.51
C PRO A 59 6.97 18.28 -20.43
N GLY A 60 6.83 16.96 -20.62
CA GLY A 60 7.92 15.99 -20.49
C GLY A 60 8.21 15.54 -19.06
N GLY A 61 7.52 16.11 -18.07
CA GLY A 61 7.55 15.65 -16.68
C GLY A 61 6.81 14.33 -16.50
N ARG A 62 7.18 13.61 -15.42
CA ARG A 62 6.57 12.33 -15.03
C ARG A 62 6.10 12.40 -13.59
N ILE A 63 4.85 12.05 -13.35
CA ILE A 63 4.24 12.04 -12.03
C ILE A 63 3.59 10.69 -11.72
N TRP A 64 3.37 10.43 -10.44
CA TRP A 64 2.54 9.35 -9.95
C TRP A 64 1.14 9.88 -9.61
N ASP A 65 0.13 9.43 -10.35
CA ASP A 65 -1.26 9.67 -9.98
C ASP A 65 -1.61 8.82 -8.74
N LEU A 66 -1.76 9.50 -7.60
CA LEU A 66 -2.03 8.87 -6.31
C LEU A 66 -3.41 8.18 -6.26
N GLU A 67 -4.42 8.73 -6.92
CA GLU A 67 -5.76 8.11 -6.94
C GLU A 67 -5.74 6.83 -7.75
N LYS A 68 -5.05 6.84 -8.89
CA LYS A 68 -4.84 5.66 -9.73
C LYS A 68 -4.05 4.59 -8.99
N LEU A 69 -2.95 4.95 -8.32
CA LEU A 69 -2.16 4.04 -7.49
C LEU A 69 -2.99 3.44 -6.35
N TRP A 70 -3.70 4.29 -5.60
CA TRP A 70 -4.51 3.88 -4.47
C TRP A 70 -5.64 2.94 -4.89
N SER A 71 -6.31 3.25 -6.00
CA SER A 71 -7.35 2.41 -6.59
C SER A 71 -6.82 1.03 -6.96
N LYS A 72 -5.62 0.95 -7.57
CA LYS A 72 -4.98 -0.33 -7.88
C LYS A 72 -4.65 -1.11 -6.59
N LEU A 73 -4.02 -0.49 -5.60
CA LEU A 73 -3.71 -1.16 -4.32
C LEU A 73 -4.98 -1.67 -3.62
N CYS A 74 -6.05 -0.87 -3.58
CA CYS A 74 -7.33 -1.26 -3.01
C CYS A 74 -7.97 -2.45 -3.74
N LYS A 75 -7.91 -2.46 -5.07
CA LYS A 75 -8.44 -3.56 -5.88
C LYS A 75 -7.63 -4.85 -5.65
N ALA A 76 -6.30 -4.77 -5.63
CA ALA A 76 -5.45 -5.91 -5.30
C ALA A 76 -5.72 -6.45 -3.89
N ALA A 77 -5.88 -5.55 -2.90
CA ALA A 77 -6.21 -5.92 -1.54
C ALA A 77 -7.56 -6.64 -1.46
N LYS A 78 -8.60 -6.13 -2.12
CA LYS A 78 -9.91 -6.78 -2.16
C LYS A 78 -9.83 -8.21 -2.71
N ILE A 79 -9.08 -8.41 -3.81
CA ILE A 79 -8.87 -9.74 -4.41
C ILE A 79 -8.18 -10.66 -3.41
N VAL A 80 -7.03 -10.24 -2.87
CA VAL A 80 -6.24 -11.03 -1.91
C VAL A 80 -7.05 -11.37 -0.65
N THR A 81 -7.76 -10.41 -0.08
CA THR A 81 -8.60 -10.65 1.11
C THR A 81 -9.79 -11.55 0.85
N GLY A 82 -10.24 -11.67 -0.41
CA GLY A 82 -11.29 -12.62 -0.81
C GLY A 82 -10.82 -14.07 -0.85
N GLU A 83 -9.52 -14.33 -0.82
CA GLU A 83 -8.90 -15.66 -0.92
C GLU A 83 -8.41 -16.20 0.44
N ILE A 84 -8.53 -15.42 1.52
CA ILE A 84 -8.03 -15.78 2.86
C ILE A 84 -9.09 -15.59 3.95
N ASP A 85 -8.84 -16.17 5.12
CA ASP A 85 -9.57 -15.84 6.34
C ASP A 85 -9.06 -14.52 6.93
N THR A 86 -9.84 -13.45 6.77
CA THR A 86 -9.48 -12.09 7.19
C THR A 86 -9.44 -11.90 8.69
N GLU A 87 -10.06 -12.78 9.49
CA GLU A 87 -9.99 -12.72 10.96
C GLU A 87 -8.58 -13.03 11.46
N ARG A 88 -7.76 -13.74 10.66
CA ARG A 88 -6.35 -14.05 10.95
C ARG A 88 -5.38 -12.90 10.65
N ILE A 89 -5.84 -11.80 10.04
CA ILE A 89 -4.96 -10.66 9.75
C ILE A 89 -4.50 -10.03 11.07
N ILE A 90 -3.18 -10.02 11.27
CA ILE A 90 -2.52 -9.38 12.43
C ILE A 90 -2.12 -7.93 12.14
N GLY A 91 -1.83 -7.62 10.87
CA GLY A 91 -1.41 -6.28 10.48
C GLY A 91 -1.08 -6.17 9.00
N THR A 92 -0.66 -4.98 8.62
CA THR A 92 -0.22 -4.68 7.27
C THR A 92 1.14 -3.98 7.28
N THR A 93 1.89 -4.15 6.21
CA THR A 93 3.12 -3.43 5.94
C THR A 93 3.10 -2.89 4.52
N VAL A 94 3.80 -1.80 4.29
CA VAL A 94 3.88 -1.14 2.99
C VAL A 94 5.35 -0.98 2.62
N THR A 95 5.72 -1.41 1.43
CA THR A 95 7.00 -1.12 0.78
C THR A 95 6.73 -0.35 -0.49
N THR A 96 7.51 0.69 -0.77
CA THR A 96 7.33 1.51 -1.97
C THR A 96 8.66 1.67 -2.70
N PHE A 97 8.60 2.00 -3.98
CA PHE A 97 9.72 2.66 -4.65
C PHE A 97 10.17 3.90 -3.87
N GLY A 98 11.44 4.29 -4.04
CA GLY A 98 12.03 5.45 -3.35
C GLY A 98 12.44 6.55 -4.32
N VAL A 99 12.85 7.70 -3.77
CA VAL A 99 13.35 8.89 -4.50
C VAL A 99 12.26 9.74 -5.17
N ASP A 100 10.99 9.33 -5.09
CA ASP A 100 9.82 10.13 -5.49
C ASP A 100 9.35 11.06 -4.36
N GLY A 101 8.67 12.16 -4.71
CA GLY A 101 8.19 13.09 -3.69
C GLY A 101 7.22 14.16 -4.20
N ALA A 102 6.43 14.70 -3.28
CA ALA A 102 5.58 15.87 -3.49
C ALA A 102 5.89 16.93 -2.45
N PHE A 103 5.75 18.21 -2.83
CA PHE A 103 5.77 19.31 -1.87
C PHE A 103 4.46 19.35 -1.09
N THR A 104 4.55 19.68 0.18
CA THR A 104 3.38 19.88 1.05
C THR A 104 3.42 21.24 1.72
N ASP A 105 2.24 21.74 2.08
CA ASP A 105 2.12 22.93 2.90
C ASP A 105 2.30 22.63 4.41
N LYS A 106 2.16 23.65 5.25
CA LYS A 106 2.27 23.50 6.72
C LYS A 106 1.18 22.64 7.35
N LYS A 107 0.09 22.35 6.64
CA LYS A 107 -1.00 21.49 7.07
C LYS A 107 -0.84 20.05 6.57
N GLY A 108 0.16 19.80 5.72
CA GLY A 108 0.41 18.50 5.12
C GLY A 108 -0.35 18.27 3.81
N GLU A 109 -1.00 19.31 3.27
CA GLU A 109 -1.71 19.22 2.01
C GLU A 109 -0.72 19.17 0.85
N ILE A 110 -0.97 18.27 -0.10
CA ILE A 110 -0.14 18.11 -1.30
C ILE A 110 -0.30 19.33 -2.20
N LEU A 111 0.82 20.01 -2.50
CA LEU A 111 0.87 21.21 -3.34
C LEU A 111 1.12 20.91 -4.82
N TYR A 112 1.63 19.71 -5.11
CA TYR A 112 2.01 19.26 -6.45
C TYR A 112 1.89 17.73 -6.55
N PRO A 113 1.56 17.15 -7.71
CA PRO A 113 1.58 15.69 -7.88
C PRO A 113 2.92 15.08 -7.47
N VAL A 114 2.92 13.81 -7.06
CA VAL A 114 4.17 13.13 -6.67
C VAL A 114 5.06 12.99 -7.90
N ILE A 115 6.20 13.67 -7.89
CA ILE A 115 7.16 13.68 -8.99
C ILE A 115 7.88 12.33 -9.02
N SER A 116 7.90 11.71 -10.20
CA SER A 116 8.56 10.43 -10.38
C SER A 116 10.08 10.59 -10.44
N TRP A 117 10.84 9.64 -9.89
CA TRP A 117 12.28 9.52 -10.14
C TRP A 117 12.62 9.33 -11.62
N GLN A 118 11.66 8.88 -12.44
CA GLN A 118 11.77 8.75 -13.89
C GLN A 118 11.63 10.10 -14.63
N CYS A 119 11.35 11.17 -13.90
CA CYS A 119 11.20 12.52 -14.42
C CYS A 119 12.59 13.07 -14.83
N ASN A 120 12.85 13.11 -16.13
CA ASN A 120 14.16 13.52 -16.69
C ASN A 120 14.31 15.04 -16.86
N VAL A 121 13.31 15.82 -16.46
CA VAL A 121 13.22 17.26 -16.74
C VAL A 121 13.75 18.16 -15.62
N LEU A 122 14.41 17.61 -14.61
CA LEU A 122 15.18 18.39 -13.64
C LEU A 122 16.51 18.93 -14.21
N HIS A 123 16.62 19.08 -15.53
CA HIS A 123 17.71 19.85 -16.12
C HIS A 123 17.51 21.33 -15.75
N LEU A 124 18.18 21.74 -14.68
CA LEU A 124 18.52 23.13 -14.44
C LEU A 124 19.45 23.58 -15.59
N SER A 125 18.88 23.96 -16.72
CA SER A 125 19.59 24.63 -17.83
C SER A 125 18.96 25.98 -18.10
#